data_AF-A0A0D6TP64-F1
#
_entry.id   AF-A0A0D6TP64-F1
#
_cell.length_a   1.000
_cell.length_b   1.000
_cell.length_c   1.000
_cell.angle_alpha   90.00
_cell.angle_beta   90.00
_cell.angle_gamma   90.00
#
_symmetry.space_group_name_H-M   'P 1'
#
loop_
_entity.id
_entity.type
_entity.pdbx_description
1 polymer ?
#
loop_
_entity_poly.entity_id
_entity_poly.type
_entity_poly.pdbx_seq_one_letter_code
_entity_poly.pdbx_strand_id
1 'polypeptide(L)'
;MSIASQYNLIFGVTSLSGFTPRPFISVNTINGNSVNHEIASFLEPNGVELVNSIKDEINSFNYSNLFTGNDVWGYHDSESVEIRNNPPNAPVAVFNKGGVEVIIPLSDFLLILDECKAFVALVPSPHWLENR
;
A
#
# COMPACT_ATOMS: atom_id res chain seq x y z
N MET A 1 15.87 5.97 8.20
CA MET A 1 15.48 4.62 7.78
C MET A 1 14.04 4.72 7.31
N SER A 2 13.72 4.36 6.07
CA SER A 2 12.36 4.44 5.51
C SER A 2 11.39 3.55 6.30
N ILE A 3 10.13 3.96 6.41
CA ILE A 3 9.09 3.13 7.02
C ILE A 3 8.92 1.86 6.19
N ALA A 4 8.87 1.96 4.86
CA ALA A 4 8.73 0.80 3.98
C ALA A 4 9.80 -0.28 4.24
N SER A 5 11.05 0.14 4.49
CA SER A 5 12.14 -0.80 4.81
C SER A 5 11.97 -1.50 6.17
N GLN A 6 11.28 -0.90 7.14
CA GLN A 6 10.97 -1.56 8.42
C GLN A 6 9.95 -2.70 8.21
N TYR A 7 9.11 -2.55 7.18
CA TYR A 7 8.18 -3.58 6.71
C TYR A 7 8.78 -4.46 5.60
N ASN A 8 10.11 -4.50 5.44
CA ASN A 8 10.81 -5.28 4.41
C ASN A 8 10.36 -5.00 2.96
N LEU A 9 9.70 -3.86 2.70
CA LEU A 9 9.27 -3.46 1.37
C LEU A 9 10.47 -2.92 0.59
N ILE A 10 10.54 -3.30 -0.67
CA ILE A 10 11.56 -2.92 -1.64
C ILE A 10 10.88 -2.29 -2.84
N PHE A 11 11.33 -1.09 -3.19
CA PHE A 11 10.95 -0.41 -4.43
C PHE A 11 12.03 -0.63 -5.49
N GLY A 12 11.62 -0.96 -6.71
CA GLY A 12 12.56 -1.18 -7.81
C GLY A 12 11.94 -0.96 -9.17
N VAL A 13 12.78 -0.82 -10.19
CA VAL A 13 12.33 -0.66 -11.57
C VAL A 13 12.85 -1.85 -12.39
N THR A 14 11.94 -2.57 -13.04
CA THR A 14 12.31 -3.54 -14.07
C THR A 14 12.42 -2.82 -15.40
N SER A 15 13.59 -2.94 -16.04
CA SER A 15 13.84 -2.43 -17.39
C SER A 15 14.35 -3.58 -18.27
N LEU A 16 13.57 -3.94 -19.29
CA LEU A 16 14.03 -4.80 -20.38
C LEU A 16 14.39 -3.92 -21.58
N SER A 17 15.46 -4.25 -22.30
CA SER A 17 15.86 -3.49 -23.49
C SER A 17 14.72 -3.40 -24.49
N GLY A 18 14.29 -2.18 -24.84
CA GLY A 18 13.17 -1.92 -25.75
C GLY A 18 11.78 -1.89 -25.09
N PHE A 19 11.69 -2.03 -23.77
CA PHE A 19 10.44 -1.92 -23.02
C PHE A 19 10.42 -0.68 -22.14
N THR A 20 9.22 -0.17 -21.91
CA THR A 20 8.95 0.89 -20.96
C THR A 20 9.33 0.44 -19.54
N PRO A 21 10.04 1.27 -18.75
CA PRO A 21 10.34 0.96 -17.36
C PRO A 21 9.08 0.64 -16.56
N ARG A 22 9.14 -0.40 -15.73
CA ARG A 22 8.03 -0.80 -14.85
C ARG A 22 8.47 -0.71 -13.40
N PRO A 23 7.90 0.21 -12.59
CA PRO A 23 8.10 0.15 -11.16
C PRO A 23 7.51 -1.15 -10.62
N PHE A 24 8.06 -1.64 -9.53
CA PHE A 24 7.51 -2.74 -8.75
C PHE A 24 7.77 -2.50 -7.27
N ILE A 25 6.92 -3.11 -6.46
CA ILE A 25 7.03 -3.13 -5.00
C ILE A 25 7.04 -4.60 -4.61
N SER A 26 8.00 -5.00 -3.80
CA SER A 26 8.18 -6.40 -3.42
C SER A 26 8.70 -6.51 -2.00
N VAL A 27 8.91 -7.73 -1.52
CA VAL A 27 9.58 -8.00 -0.24
C VAL A 27 10.76 -8.92 -0.47
N ASN A 28 11.79 -8.79 0.36
CA ASN A 28 12.94 -9.70 0.28
C ASN A 28 12.53 -11.11 0.70
N THR A 29 12.64 -12.10 -0.20
CA THR A 29 12.29 -13.51 0.07
C THR A 29 13.23 -14.20 1.06
N ILE A 30 14.43 -13.67 1.30
CA ILE A 30 15.44 -14.30 2.17
C ILE A 30 15.15 -14.06 3.67
N ASN A 31 14.43 -12.96 4.01
CA ASN A 31 14.05 -12.58 5.37
C ASN A 31 12.55 -12.17 5.48
N GLY A 32 11.76 -12.46 4.45
CA GLY A 32 10.42 -11.93 4.29
C GLY A 32 9.42 -12.64 5.19
N ASN A 33 8.76 -11.87 6.07
CA ASN A 33 7.53 -12.32 6.70
C ASN A 33 6.44 -12.40 5.60
N SER A 34 5.74 -13.53 5.46
CA SER A 34 4.64 -13.70 4.51
C SER A 34 3.59 -12.59 4.63
N VAL A 35 3.45 -12.04 5.83
CA VAL A 35 2.63 -10.88 6.20
C VAL A 35 2.93 -9.63 5.36
N ASN A 36 4.18 -9.37 4.98
CA ASN A 36 4.53 -8.14 4.27
C ASN A 36 4.27 -8.22 2.75
N HIS A 37 4.06 -9.43 2.23
CA HIS A 37 3.63 -9.61 0.84
C HIS A 37 2.28 -8.95 0.60
N GLU A 38 1.39 -8.90 1.59
CA GLU A 38 0.07 -8.27 1.45
C GLU A 38 0.17 -6.77 1.18
N ILE A 39 1.03 -6.09 1.94
CA ILE A 39 1.29 -4.66 1.77
C ILE A 39 1.91 -4.42 0.39
N ALA A 40 2.86 -5.26 -0.03
CA ALA A 40 3.48 -5.14 -1.36
C ALA A 40 2.46 -5.38 -2.50
N SER A 41 1.62 -6.42 -2.38
CA SER A 41 0.57 -6.79 -3.35
C SER A 41 -0.45 -5.66 -3.51
N PHE A 42 -0.90 -5.09 -2.39
CA PHE A 42 -1.82 -3.96 -2.39
C PHE A 42 -1.24 -2.74 -3.12
N LEU A 43 0.06 -2.51 -2.98
CA LEU A 43 0.76 -1.39 -3.59
C LEU A 43 1.29 -1.71 -5.01
N GLU A 44 1.14 -2.94 -5.52
CA GLU A 44 1.64 -3.36 -6.84
C GLU A 44 1.18 -2.39 -7.93
N PRO A 45 2.10 -2.05 -8.84
CA PRO A 45 2.45 -0.67 -9.12
C PRO A 45 1.25 0.13 -9.63
N ASN A 46 0.69 0.92 -8.71
CA ASN A 46 -0.36 1.89 -8.96
C ASN A 46 0.24 3.26 -9.33
N GLY A 47 -0.49 4.07 -10.07
CA GLY A 47 -0.07 5.43 -10.42
C GLY A 47 -0.09 6.37 -9.21
N VAL A 48 0.55 7.54 -9.36
CA VAL A 48 0.52 8.60 -8.33
C VAL A 48 -0.91 9.04 -8.01
N GLU A 49 -1.80 9.03 -9.01
CA GLU A 49 -3.20 9.44 -8.86
C GLU A 49 -3.96 8.50 -7.93
N LEU A 50 -3.83 7.18 -8.09
CA LEU A 50 -4.46 6.23 -7.19
C LEU A 50 -3.94 6.34 -5.76
N VAL A 51 -2.62 6.50 -5.59
CA VAL A 51 -2.05 6.70 -4.25
C VAL A 51 -2.65 7.94 -3.58
N ASN A 52 -2.90 9.02 -4.33
CA ASN A 52 -3.59 10.19 -3.78
C ASN A 52 -5.05 9.88 -3.46
N SER A 53 -5.77 9.18 -4.35
CA SER A 53 -7.17 8.80 -4.12
C SER A 53 -7.35 8.00 -2.83
N ILE A 54 -6.50 7.01 -2.59
CA ILE A 54 -6.51 6.21 -1.36
C ILE A 54 -6.27 7.10 -0.14
N LYS A 55 -5.27 8.01 -0.21
CA LYS A 55 -4.98 8.93 0.90
C LYS A 55 -6.15 9.88 1.17
N ASP A 56 -6.76 10.43 0.14
CA ASP A 56 -7.88 11.36 0.27
C ASP A 56 -9.09 10.68 0.93
N GLU A 57 -9.35 9.42 0.57
CA GLU A 57 -10.39 8.62 1.20
C GLU A 57 -10.09 8.35 2.69
N ILE A 58 -8.88 7.89 3.04
CA ILE A 58 -8.46 7.70 4.44
C ILE A 58 -8.64 8.99 5.26
N ASN A 59 -8.26 10.14 4.68
CA ASN A 59 -8.35 11.44 5.34
C ASN A 59 -9.79 11.95 5.48
N SER A 60 -10.75 11.38 4.74
CA SER A 60 -12.16 11.75 4.82
C SER A 60 -12.90 11.12 6.02
N PHE A 61 -12.30 10.11 6.66
CA PHE A 61 -12.94 9.38 7.76
C PHE A 61 -13.04 10.20 9.06
N ASN A 62 -14.11 9.98 9.81
CA ASN A 62 -14.31 10.58 11.13
C ASN A 62 -13.72 9.67 12.23
N TYR A 63 -12.48 9.94 12.61
CA TYR A 63 -11.75 9.20 13.65
C TYR A 63 -12.24 9.44 15.09
N SER A 64 -13.28 10.26 15.29
CA SER A 64 -13.91 10.42 16.61
C SER A 64 -14.82 9.23 16.97
N ASN A 65 -15.24 8.45 15.96
CA ASN A 65 -16.19 7.34 16.13
C ASN A 65 -15.52 6.00 15.86
N LEU A 66 -16.02 4.94 16.52
CA LEU A 66 -15.65 3.58 16.19
C LEU A 66 -16.14 3.23 14.77
N PHE A 67 -15.27 2.63 13.98
CA PHE A 67 -15.64 2.05 12.68
C PHE A 67 -14.77 0.85 12.31
N THR A 68 -15.39 -0.09 11.61
CA THR A 68 -14.81 -1.30 11.03
C THR A 68 -15.56 -1.62 9.74
N GLY A 69 -14.94 -2.36 8.82
CA GLY A 69 -15.50 -2.73 7.52
C GLY A 69 -15.43 -1.62 6.47
N ASN A 70 -14.58 -0.61 6.67
CA ASN A 70 -14.33 0.44 5.69
C ASN A 70 -13.12 0.07 4.83
N ASP A 71 -13.37 -0.67 3.75
CA ASP A 71 -12.38 -0.97 2.72
C ASP A 71 -12.12 0.28 1.87
N VAL A 72 -10.87 0.74 1.82
CA VAL A 72 -10.47 1.96 1.07
C VAL A 72 -10.07 1.66 -0.37
N TRP A 73 -9.74 0.40 -0.64
CA TRP A 73 -9.33 -0.09 -1.95
C TRP A 73 -9.33 -1.62 -1.93
N GLY A 74 -9.56 -2.23 -3.10
CA GLY A 74 -9.78 -3.68 -3.26
C GLY A 74 -11.26 -4.07 -3.17
N TYR A 75 -11.58 -5.31 -3.53
CA TYR A 75 -12.91 -5.91 -3.39
C TYR A 75 -12.84 -7.07 -2.41
N HIS A 76 -13.88 -7.29 -1.61
CA HIS A 76 -14.01 -8.16 -0.42
C HIS A 76 -13.24 -9.50 -0.37
N ASP A 77 -12.81 -10.06 -1.52
CA ASP A 77 -12.15 -11.37 -1.61
C ASP A 77 -10.74 -11.33 -2.24
N SER A 78 -10.23 -10.15 -2.64
CA SER A 78 -8.89 -9.99 -3.21
C SER A 78 -8.30 -8.60 -2.94
N GLU A 79 -7.15 -8.59 -2.24
CA GLU A 79 -6.22 -7.45 -2.14
C GLU A 79 -6.90 -6.15 -1.69
N SER A 80 -7.58 -6.19 -0.54
CA SER A 80 -8.16 -5.01 0.09
C SER A 80 -7.34 -4.49 1.27
N VAL A 81 -7.49 -3.20 1.55
CA VAL A 81 -7.08 -2.57 2.79
C VAL A 81 -8.29 -2.01 3.51
N GLU A 82 -8.52 -2.45 4.73
CA GLU A 82 -9.54 -1.93 5.62
C GLU A 82 -8.91 -0.94 6.60
N ILE A 83 -9.57 0.20 6.86
CA ILE A 83 -9.21 1.05 8.00
C ILE A 83 -10.15 0.79 9.16
N ARG A 84 -9.56 0.52 10.31
CA ARG A 84 -10.28 0.37 11.58
C ARG A 84 -9.94 1.49 12.53
N ASN A 85 -10.95 1.99 13.21
CA ASN A 85 -10.78 2.93 14.30
C ASN A 85 -11.54 2.45 15.53
N ASN A 86 -10.86 2.40 16.67
CA ASN A 86 -11.44 1.98 17.94
C ASN A 86 -10.90 2.85 19.09
N PRO A 87 -11.39 4.10 19.22
CA PRO A 87 -10.94 5.00 20.28
C PRO A 87 -11.08 4.36 21.68
N PRO A 88 -10.10 4.51 22.59
CA PRO A 88 -8.96 5.43 22.52
C PRO A 88 -7.73 4.88 21.78
N ASN A 89 -7.80 3.70 21.18
CA ASN A 89 -6.67 3.12 20.45
C ASN A 89 -6.44 3.88 19.13
N ALA A 90 -5.18 3.94 18.70
CA ALA A 90 -4.84 4.52 17.40
C ALA A 90 -5.48 3.71 16.25
N PRO A 91 -5.88 4.36 15.15
CA PRO A 91 -6.41 3.68 13.98
C PRO A 91 -5.33 2.82 13.31
N VAL A 92 -5.78 1.77 12.63
CA VAL A 92 -4.93 0.77 11.98
C VAL A 92 -5.38 0.52 10.54
N ALA A 93 -4.44 0.16 9.68
CA ALA A 93 -4.69 -0.42 8.38
C ALA A 93 -4.59 -1.94 8.48
N VAL A 94 -5.56 -2.64 7.90
CA VAL A 94 -5.69 -4.09 7.93
C VAL A 94 -5.69 -4.62 6.51
N PHE A 95 -4.69 -5.42 6.15
CA PHE A 95 -4.62 -6.08 4.85
C PHE A 95 -5.09 -7.53 5.01
N ASN A 96 -5.98 -7.97 4.13
CA ASN A 96 -6.53 -9.32 4.17
C ASN A 96 -6.45 -9.97 2.79
N LYS A 97 -5.67 -11.06 2.69
CA LYS A 97 -5.71 -12.01 1.58
C LYS A 97 -5.74 -13.40 2.17
N GLY A 98 -6.89 -14.04 2.07
CA GLY A 98 -7.00 -15.48 2.30
C GLY A 98 -6.80 -15.97 3.74
N GLY A 99 -7.06 -15.13 4.76
CA GLY A 99 -7.38 -15.64 6.11
C GLY A 99 -6.48 -15.23 7.28
N VAL A 100 -5.40 -14.47 7.06
CA VAL A 100 -4.61 -13.87 8.16
C VAL A 100 -4.52 -12.36 7.96
N GLU A 101 -5.06 -11.61 8.91
CA GLU A 101 -4.98 -10.16 8.91
C GLU A 101 -3.57 -9.66 9.19
N VAL A 102 -3.11 -8.76 8.34
CA VAL A 102 -1.88 -7.99 8.54
C VAL A 102 -2.26 -6.62 9.03
N ILE A 103 -1.96 -6.33 10.30
CA ILE A 103 -2.36 -5.09 10.96
C ILE A 103 -1.13 -4.21 11.16
N ILE A 104 -1.17 -2.99 10.64
CA ILE A 104 -0.14 -1.98 10.85
C ILE A 104 -0.74 -0.65 11.34
N PRO A 105 0.00 0.18 12.08
CA PRO A 105 -0.47 1.52 12.44
C PRO A 105 -0.85 2.33 11.20
N LEU A 106 -1.97 3.05 11.24
CA LEU A 106 -2.39 3.87 10.10
C LEU A 106 -1.35 4.95 9.75
N SER A 107 -0.65 5.49 10.77
CA SER A 107 0.44 6.45 10.58
C SER A 107 1.56 5.89 9.69
N ASP A 108 1.91 4.62 9.90
CA ASP A 108 2.97 3.96 9.15
C ASP A 108 2.50 3.68 7.73
N PHE A 109 1.25 3.25 7.56
CA PHE A 109 0.67 3.05 6.24
C PHE A 109 0.67 4.33 5.40
N LEU A 110 0.27 5.46 5.98
CA LEU A 110 0.30 6.77 5.29
C LEU A 110 1.72 7.16 4.86
N LEU A 111 2.73 6.89 5.70
CA LEU A 111 4.13 7.13 5.35
C LEU A 111 4.61 6.20 4.24
N ILE A 112 4.18 4.93 4.23
CA ILE A 112 4.47 3.99 3.13
C ILE A 112 3.84 4.48 1.82
N LEU A 113 2.61 4.99 1.85
CA LEU A 113 1.96 5.58 0.67
C LEU A 113 2.74 6.79 0.14
N ASP A 114 3.28 7.64 1.03
CA ASP A 114 4.14 8.76 0.64
C ASP A 114 5.48 8.33 0.03
N GLU A 115 6.12 7.32 0.62
CA GLU A 115 7.35 6.72 0.07
C GLU A 115 7.10 6.07 -1.31
N CYS A 116 5.97 5.36 -1.46
CA CYS A 116 5.54 4.77 -2.72
C CYS A 116 5.31 5.86 -3.79
N LYS A 117 4.54 6.90 -3.46
CA LYS A 117 4.30 8.04 -4.35
C LYS A 117 5.61 8.70 -4.81
N ALA A 118 6.52 8.95 -3.87
CA ALA A 118 7.81 9.56 -4.17
C ALA A 118 8.64 8.69 -5.12
N PHE A 119 8.64 7.37 -4.91
CA PHE A 119 9.32 6.42 -5.79
C PHE A 119 8.71 6.38 -7.20
N VAL A 120 7.39 6.23 -7.29
CA VAL A 120 6.61 6.16 -8.53
C VAL A 120 6.83 7.42 -9.38
N ALA A 121 6.87 8.60 -8.76
CA ALA A 121 7.12 9.87 -9.44
C ALA A 121 8.54 10.02 -10.04
N LEU A 122 9.52 9.22 -9.58
CA LEU A 122 10.90 9.24 -10.08
C LEU A 122 11.10 8.36 -11.31
N VAL A 123 10.16 7.48 -11.64
CA VAL A 123 10.29 6.60 -12.81
C VAL A 123 9.94 7.41 -14.07
N PRO A 124 10.84 7.50 -15.07
CA PRO A 124 10.57 8.26 -16.30
C PRO A 124 9.72 7.45 -17.27
N SER A 125 8.62 8.05 -17.75
CA SER A 125 7.66 7.44 -18.69
C SER A 125 7.26 5.99 -18.38
N PRO A 126 6.87 5.64 -17.15
CA PRO A 126 6.56 4.28 -16.75
C PRO A 126 5.30 3.75 -17.43
N HIS A 127 5.27 2.44 -17.64
CA HIS A 127 4.05 1.76 -18.04
C HIS A 127 3.22 1.50 -16.77
N TRP A 128 2.23 2.33 -16.53
CA TRP A 128 1.22 2.09 -15.51
C TRP A 128 0.24 1.02 -15.98
N LEU A 129 -0.36 0.28 -15.05
CA LEU A 129 -1.59 -0.47 -15.35
C LEU A 129 -2.77 0.49 -15.57
N GLU A 130 -2.65 1.74 -15.14
CA GLU A 130 -3.65 2.79 -15.27
C GLU A 130 -3.59 3.45 -16.65
N ASN A 131 -4.35 2.86 -17.56
CA ASN A 131 -5.06 3.56 -18.62
C ASN A 131 -6.59 3.34 -18.42
N ARG A 132 -7.03 3.20 -17.16
CA ARG A 132 -8.42 2.99 -16.76
C ARG A 132 -8.80 3.97 -15.69
#